data_AF-A0AAD0F150-F1
#
_entry.id   AF-A0AAD0F150-F1
#
_cell.length_a   1.000
_cell.length_b   1.000
_cell.length_c   1.000
_cell.angle_alpha   90.00
_cell.angle_beta   90.00
_cell.angle_gamma   90.00
#
_symmetry.space_group_name_H-M   'P 1'
#
loop_
_entity.id
_entity.type
_entity.pdbx_description
1 polymer ?
#
loop_
_entity_poly.entity_id
_entity_poly.type
_entity_poly.pdbx_seq_one_letter_code
_entity_poly.pdbx_strand_id
1 'polypeptide(L)'
;MKKKMNFSKLKDAANKLLEFMEKYDLNNYNERLVRKFLKELIYVIDIDEINDVKKYQEVKEIIGRLYPPRGGLREMYVADEDREKMNKINDEFEELKKKITLLD
;
A
#
# COMPACT_ATOMS: atom_id res chain seq x y z
N MET A 1 -22.07 -12.28 3.09
CA MET A 1 -20.87 -13.00 2.61
C MET A 1 -19.70 -12.06 2.73
N LYS A 2 -18.64 -12.40 3.48
CA LYS A 2 -17.38 -11.62 3.47
C LYS A 2 -16.82 -11.65 2.05
N LYS A 3 -16.39 -10.50 1.53
CA LYS A 3 -15.87 -10.42 0.16
C LYS A 3 -14.54 -11.19 0.14
N LYS A 4 -14.38 -12.18 -0.74
CA LYS A 4 -13.08 -12.88 -0.87
C LYS A 4 -12.05 -11.86 -1.35
N MET A 5 -10.96 -11.71 -0.60
CA MET A 5 -9.84 -10.83 -0.96
C MET A 5 -9.30 -11.19 -2.35
N ASN A 6 -9.09 -10.18 -3.21
CA ASN A 6 -8.54 -10.37 -4.54
C ASN A 6 -7.05 -10.02 -4.54
N PHE A 7 -6.21 -11.04 -4.43
CA PHE A 7 -4.74 -10.88 -4.35
C PHE A 7 -4.16 -10.22 -5.61
N SER A 8 -4.69 -10.50 -6.80
CA SER A 8 -4.23 -9.85 -8.04
C SER A 8 -4.47 -8.34 -8.02
N LYS A 9 -5.65 -7.89 -7.59
CA LYS A 9 -5.95 -6.46 -7.43
C LYS A 9 -5.10 -5.80 -6.34
N LEU A 10 -4.82 -6.52 -5.26
CA LEU A 10 -3.97 -6.03 -4.19
C LEU A 10 -2.52 -5.86 -4.64
N LYS A 11 -1.99 -6.83 -5.39
CA LYS A 11 -0.65 -6.76 -5.99
C LYS A 11 -0.54 -5.57 -6.95
N ASP A 12 -1.53 -5.39 -7.83
CA ASP A 12 -1.56 -4.24 -8.75
C ASP A 12 -1.56 -2.90 -7.99
N ALA A 13 -2.38 -2.78 -6.94
CA ALA A 13 -2.41 -1.59 -6.10
C ALA A 13 -1.07 -1.35 -5.38
N ALA A 14 -0.43 -2.41 -4.86
CA ALA A 14 0.86 -2.32 -4.19
C ALA A 14 1.98 -1.88 -5.15
N ASN A 15 2.01 -2.41 -6.37
CA ASN A 15 2.96 -2.00 -7.41
C ASN A 15 2.78 -0.53 -7.81
N LYS A 16 1.54 -0.10 -8.08
CA LYS A 16 1.24 1.30 -8.42
C LYS A 16 1.64 2.26 -7.30
N LEU A 17 1.48 1.83 -6.05
CA LEU A 17 1.90 2.62 -4.91
C LEU A 17 3.44 2.71 -4.81
N LEU A 18 4.17 1.63 -5.10
CA LEU A 18 5.64 1.68 -5.19
C LEU A 18 6.13 2.63 -6.30
N GLU A 19 5.51 2.56 -7.48
CA GLU A 19 5.78 3.47 -8.61
C GLU A 19 5.48 4.92 -8.26
N PHE A 20 4.34 5.19 -7.60
CA PHE A 20 3.99 6.52 -7.10
C PHE A 20 5.06 7.05 -6.15
N MET A 21 5.47 6.23 -5.17
CA MET A 21 6.49 6.62 -4.21
C MET A 21 7.83 6.92 -4.89
N GLU A 22 8.20 6.16 -5.92
CA GLU A 22 9.41 6.42 -6.72
C GLU A 22 9.31 7.73 -7.51
N LYS A 23 8.18 7.96 -8.19
CA LYS A 23 7.91 9.17 -8.96
C LYS A 23 8.05 10.47 -8.16
N TYR A 24 7.66 10.46 -6.89
CA TYR A 24 7.68 11.63 -6.01
C TYR A 24 8.81 11.59 -4.96
N ASP A 25 9.84 10.75 -5.15
CA ASP A 25 11.04 10.64 -4.30
C ASP A 25 10.74 10.48 -2.80
N LEU A 26 9.71 9.71 -2.46
CA LEU A 26 9.30 9.43 -1.08
C LEU A 26 10.27 8.43 -0.44
N ASN A 27 11.33 8.94 0.18
CA ASN A 27 12.47 8.16 0.69
C ASN A 27 12.92 8.45 2.13
N ASN A 28 12.09 9.12 2.95
CA ASN A 28 12.34 9.26 4.39
C ASN A 28 12.22 7.91 5.14
N TYR A 29 12.52 7.91 6.44
CA TYR A 29 12.51 6.68 7.25
C TYR A 29 11.16 5.94 7.20
N ASN A 30 10.05 6.65 7.34
CA ASN A 30 8.70 6.06 7.33
C ASN A 30 8.35 5.51 5.95
N GLU A 31 8.70 6.23 4.89
CA GLU A 31 8.47 5.82 3.51
C GLU A 31 9.27 4.56 3.16
N ARG A 32 10.52 4.45 3.63
CA ARG A 32 11.31 3.22 3.46
C ARG A 32 10.66 2.00 4.12
N LEU A 33 10.06 2.18 5.30
CA LEU A 33 9.29 1.10 5.96
C LEU A 33 8.07 0.71 5.15
N VAL A 34 7.31 1.69 4.62
CA VAL A 34 6.17 1.43 3.74
C VAL A 34 6.62 0.67 2.48
N ARG A 35 7.71 1.07 1.82
CA ARG A 35 8.26 0.35 0.65
C ARG A 35 8.60 -1.10 1.01
N LYS A 36 9.19 -1.34 2.18
CA LYS A 36 9.52 -2.69 2.66
C LYS A 36 8.25 -3.53 2.79
N PHE A 37 7.22 -3.02 3.45
CA PHE A 37 5.97 -3.75 3.64
C PHE A 37 5.20 -3.97 2.34
N LEU A 38 5.24 -3.03 1.38
CA LEU A 38 4.66 -3.24 0.05
C LEU A 38 5.36 -4.34 -0.74
N LYS A 39 6.71 -4.40 -0.67
CA LYS A 39 7.48 -5.49 -1.29
C LYS A 39 7.21 -6.84 -0.62
N GLU A 40 7.10 -6.87 0.70
CA GLU A 40 6.71 -8.06 1.48
C GLU A 40 5.30 -8.54 1.08
N LEU A 41 4.36 -7.61 0.91
CA LEU A 41 3.00 -7.90 0.47
C LEU A 41 2.98 -8.57 -0.92
N ILE A 42 3.71 -7.99 -1.88
CA ILE A 42 3.81 -8.54 -3.24
C ILE A 42 4.45 -9.93 -3.20
N TYR A 43 5.51 -10.10 -2.43
CA TYR A 43 6.19 -11.39 -2.25
C TYR A 43 5.22 -12.46 -1.73
N VAL A 44 4.52 -12.20 -0.63
CA VAL A 44 3.56 -13.17 -0.05
C VAL A 44 2.43 -13.54 -1.02
N ILE A 45 1.96 -12.57 -1.82
CA ILE A 45 0.95 -12.83 -2.85
C ILE A 45 1.48 -13.82 -3.90
N ASP A 46 2.73 -13.66 -4.32
CA ASP A 46 3.38 -14.42 -5.39
C ASP A 46 3.89 -15.81 -4.96
N ILE A 47 3.94 -16.12 -3.66
CA ILE A 47 4.32 -17.46 -3.19
C ILE A 47 3.19 -18.45 -3.50
N ASP A 48 3.42 -19.37 -4.42
CA ASP A 48 2.44 -20.38 -4.84
C ASP A 48 2.30 -21.52 -3.80
N GLU A 49 3.29 -21.70 -2.93
CA GLU A 49 3.34 -22.78 -1.92
C GLU A 49 2.47 -22.53 -0.69
N ILE A 50 1.93 -21.31 -0.51
CA ILE A 50 1.09 -20.96 0.64
C ILE A 50 -0.39 -21.09 0.26
N ASN A 51 -1.14 -21.90 1.01
CA ASN A 51 -2.59 -22.02 0.82
C ASN A 51 -3.32 -20.68 1.06
N ASP A 52 -4.49 -20.52 0.43
CA ASP A 52 -5.31 -19.29 0.50
C ASP A 52 -5.58 -18.79 1.93
N VAL A 53 -5.77 -19.69 2.90
CA VAL A 53 -6.10 -19.33 4.29
C VAL A 53 -4.91 -18.69 4.98
N LYS A 54 -3.73 -19.32 4.89
CA LYS A 54 -2.49 -18.78 5.46
C LYS A 54 -2.06 -17.51 4.74
N LYS A 55 -2.17 -17.48 3.39
CA LYS A 55 -1.89 -16.30 2.57
C LYS A 55 -2.75 -15.11 2.98
N TYR A 56 -4.05 -15.33 3.21
CA TYR A 56 -4.95 -14.29 3.68
C TYR A 56 -4.54 -13.72 5.05
N GLN A 57 -4.13 -14.55 6.01
CA GLN A 57 -3.68 -14.08 7.33
C GLN A 57 -2.41 -13.23 7.22
N GLU A 58 -1.40 -13.72 6.48
CA GLU A 58 -0.14 -12.98 6.30
C GLU A 58 -0.36 -11.64 5.58
N VAL A 59 -1.17 -11.64 4.51
CA VAL A 59 -1.55 -10.40 3.81
C VAL A 59 -2.25 -9.42 4.75
N LYS A 60 -3.17 -9.91 5.58
CA LYS A 60 -3.90 -9.07 6.55
C LYS A 60 -2.97 -8.44 7.59
N GLU A 61 -1.99 -9.19 8.09
CA GLU A 61 -0.99 -8.66 9.01
C GLU A 61 -0.13 -7.57 8.36
N ILE A 62 0.32 -7.79 7.12
CA ILE A 62 1.13 -6.81 6.38
C ILE A 62 0.34 -5.53 6.10
N ILE A 63 -0.94 -5.63 5.69
CA ILE A 63 -1.83 -4.48 5.56
C ILE A 63 -1.94 -3.73 6.90
N GLY A 64 -2.08 -4.44 8.02
CA GLY A 64 -2.07 -3.83 9.35
C GLY A 64 -0.80 -2.99 9.62
N ARG A 65 0.37 -3.49 9.21
CA ARG A 65 1.67 -2.79 9.36
C ARG A 65 1.82 -1.59 8.42
N LEU A 66 1.11 -1.56 7.29
CA LEU A 66 1.05 -0.39 6.39
C LEU A 66 0.25 0.77 6.99
N TYR A 67 -0.70 0.46 7.90
CA TYR A 67 -1.59 1.43 8.54
C TYR A 67 -1.46 1.43 10.08
N PRO A 68 -0.25 1.65 10.63
CA PRO A 68 -0.05 1.73 12.07
C PRO A 68 -0.86 2.90 12.66
N PRO A 69 -1.08 2.95 13.99
CA PRO A 69 -1.79 4.08 14.63
C PRO A 69 -1.16 5.46 14.39
N ARG A 70 0.16 5.50 14.15
CA ARG A 70 0.94 6.70 13.78
C ARG A 70 1.95 6.34 12.70
N GLY A 71 2.14 7.22 11.73
CA GLY A 71 3.02 7.01 10.58
C GLY A 71 2.43 6.11 9.48
N GLY A 72 3.31 5.46 8.72
CA GLY A 72 2.95 4.60 7.58
C GLY A 72 2.11 5.35 6.54
N LEU A 73 1.21 4.63 5.85
CA LEU A 73 0.35 5.21 4.82
C LEU A 73 -0.68 6.22 5.35
N ARG A 74 -0.92 6.27 6.67
CA ARG A 74 -1.87 7.22 7.26
C ARG A 74 -1.37 8.66 7.21
N GLU A 75 -0.08 8.87 7.39
CA GLU A 75 0.52 10.21 7.53
C GLU A 75 1.41 10.59 6.34
N MET A 76 1.65 9.67 5.40
CA MET A 76 2.38 9.97 4.18
C MET A 76 1.65 11.02 3.35
N TYR A 77 2.42 11.93 2.75
CA TYR A 77 1.94 13.07 1.99
C TYR A 77 3.02 13.58 1.03
N VAL A 78 2.63 14.05 -0.16
CA VAL A 78 3.54 14.73 -1.09
C VAL A 78 3.37 16.24 -0.93
N ALA A 79 4.43 16.93 -0.49
CA ALA A 79 4.45 18.39 -0.43
C ALA A 79 4.89 18.99 -1.77
N ASP A 80 4.21 20.04 -2.22
CA ASP A 80 4.55 20.83 -3.40
C ASP A 80 4.19 22.29 -3.15
N GLU A 81 4.94 23.24 -3.73
CA GLU A 81 4.68 24.68 -3.59
C GLU A 81 3.38 25.09 -4.29
N ASP A 82 3.04 24.43 -5.40
CA ASP A 82 1.77 24.61 -6.08
C ASP A 82 0.68 23.80 -5.37
N ARG A 83 -0.20 24.51 -4.67
CA ARG A 83 -1.31 23.90 -3.92
C ARG A 83 -2.26 23.09 -4.82
N GLU A 84 -2.52 23.53 -6.04
CA GLU A 84 -3.42 22.80 -6.94
C GLU A 84 -2.78 21.50 -7.39
N LYS A 85 -1.49 21.54 -7.75
CA LYS A 85 -0.70 20.35 -8.08
C LYS A 85 -0.61 19.39 -6.90
N MET A 86 -0.28 19.90 -5.72
CA MET A 86 -0.21 19.16 -4.46
C MET A 86 -1.52 18.42 -4.16
N ASN A 87 -2.66 19.09 -4.29
CA ASN A 87 -3.97 18.47 -4.07
C ASN A 87 -4.20 17.32 -5.05
N LYS A 88 -3.97 17.53 -6.35
CA LYS A 88 -4.15 16.48 -7.37
C LYS A 88 -3.29 15.25 -7.11
N ILE A 89 -2.03 15.44 -6.69
CA ILE A 89 -1.11 14.36 -6.36
C ILE A 89 -1.61 13.57 -5.14
N ASN A 90 -2.04 14.25 -4.08
CA ASN A 90 -2.49 13.57 -2.88
C ASN A 90 -3.89 12.95 -3.04
N ASP A 91 -4.74 13.48 -3.91
CA ASP A 91 -6.00 12.84 -4.31
C ASP A 91 -5.72 11.50 -5.04
N GLU A 92 -4.77 11.48 -5.98
CA GLU A 92 -4.30 10.25 -6.62
C GLU A 92 -3.78 9.24 -5.57
N PHE A 93 -3.00 9.73 -4.61
CA PHE A 93 -2.44 8.89 -3.56
C PHE A 93 -3.51 8.28 -2.64
N GLU A 94 -4.52 9.07 -2.24
CA GLU A 94 -5.64 8.58 -1.44
C GLU A 94 -6.43 7.48 -2.15
N GLU A 95 -6.64 7.60 -3.47
CA GLU A 95 -7.29 6.56 -4.26
C GLU A 95 -6.46 5.27 -4.36
N LEU A 96 -5.13 5.36 -4.40
CA LEU A 96 -4.25 4.20 -4.30
C LEU A 96 -4.33 3.54 -2.91
N LYS A 97 -4.31 4.34 -1.84
CA LYS A 97 -4.42 3.83 -0.45
C LYS A 97 -5.74 3.10 -0.20
N LYS A 98 -6.87 3.61 -0.72
CA LYS A 98 -8.18 2.96 -0.59
C LYS A 98 -8.18 1.55 -1.20
N LYS A 99 -7.46 1.33 -2.30
CA LYS A 99 -7.37 0.01 -2.95
C LYS A 99 -6.62 -1.04 -2.11
N ILE A 100 -5.74 -0.61 -1.21
CA ILE A 100 -5.06 -1.48 -0.25
C ILE A 100 -5.97 -1.81 0.95
N THR A 101 -6.77 -0.85 1.42
CA THR A 101 -7.62 -0.98 2.62
C THR A 101 -8.97 -1.69 2.36
N LEU A 102 -9.52 -1.63 1.15
CA LEU A 102 -10.88 -2.09 0.80
C LEU A 102 -11.03 -3.61 0.55
N LEU A 103 -10.20 -4.46 1.18
CA LEU A 103 -10.18 -5.90 0.90
C LEU A 103 -10.67 -6.81 2.04
N ASP A 104 -11.39 -6.27 3.02
CA ASP A 104 -12.21 -7.04 3.97
C ASP A 104 -13.69 -7.11 3.54
#